data_AF-A0A6J4RL10-F1
#
_entry.id   AF-A0A6J4RL10-F1
#
_cell.length_a   1.000
_cell.length_b   1.000
_cell.length_c   1.000
_cell.angle_alpha   90.00
_cell.angle_beta   90.00
_cell.angle_gamma   90.00
#
_symmetry.space_group_name_H-M   'P 1'
#
loop_
_entity.id
_entity.type
_entity.pdbx_description
1 polymer ?
#
loop_
_entity_poly.entity_id
_entity_poly.type
_entity_poly.pdbx_seq_one_letter_code
_entity_poly.pdbx_strand_id
1 'polypeptide(L)'
;MAQPMKNGPTDPVEGEIPARRRTGRLRVLLANEPRSYRESIAAVFRQLRPDVNVEVAEPEALESSVSRFTPDVAICSRVTGGVRDLVPVWVELYPGHSTRSVASERGERTEYAEIQLGDLLSIVDRAAKFD
;
A
#
# COMPACT_ATOMS: atom_id res chain seq x y z
N MET A 1 34.16 -48.17 25.73
CA MET A 1 34.42 -46.85 25.14
C MET A 1 33.19 -46.43 24.36
N ALA A 2 32.49 -45.39 24.83
CA ALA A 2 31.42 -44.70 24.10
C ALA A 2 31.32 -43.29 24.70
N GLN A 3 31.58 -42.26 23.92
CA GLN A 3 31.34 -40.86 24.30
C GLN A 3 29.92 -40.47 23.88
N PRO A 4 29.18 -39.68 24.69
CA PRO A 4 27.85 -39.22 24.32
C PRO A 4 27.91 -38.02 23.35
N MET A 5 26.90 -37.98 22.50
CA MET A 5 26.67 -37.00 21.44
C MET A 5 26.43 -35.60 22.03
N LYS A 6 27.06 -34.59 21.41
CA LYS A 6 26.90 -33.17 21.73
C LYS A 6 25.60 -32.68 21.08
N ASN A 7 24.56 -32.42 21.87
CA ASN A 7 23.40 -31.66 21.41
C ASN A 7 23.70 -30.18 21.61
N GLY A 8 24.08 -29.50 20.53
CA GLY A 8 24.16 -28.04 20.49
C GLY A 8 22.76 -27.42 20.49
N PRO A 9 22.61 -26.15 20.90
CA PRO A 9 21.33 -25.46 20.84
C PRO A 9 20.90 -25.29 19.38
N THR A 10 19.66 -25.64 19.08
CA THR A 10 18.97 -25.29 17.84
C THR A 10 18.80 -23.77 17.79
N ASP A 11 19.45 -23.12 16.83
CA ASP A 11 19.15 -21.74 16.46
C ASP A 11 17.66 -21.62 16.10
N PRO A 12 16.94 -20.59 16.58
CA PRO A 12 15.62 -20.29 16.06
C PRO A 12 15.75 -19.81 14.62
N VAL A 13 15.04 -20.50 13.72
CA VAL A 13 14.92 -20.16 12.31
C VAL A 13 14.41 -18.72 12.15
N GLU A 14 15.28 -17.87 11.61
CA GLU A 14 15.02 -16.52 11.15
C GLU A 14 13.81 -16.50 10.21
N GLY A 15 12.76 -15.84 10.66
CA GLY A 15 11.59 -15.45 9.87
C GLY A 15 11.07 -14.07 10.26
N GLU A 16 11.89 -13.25 10.92
CA GLU A 16 11.63 -11.82 10.96
C GLU A 16 12.07 -11.25 9.62
N ILE A 17 11.09 -11.07 8.72
CA ILE A 17 11.27 -10.16 7.59
C ILE A 17 11.74 -8.85 8.23
N PRO A 18 12.98 -8.39 7.99
CA PRO A 18 13.47 -7.20 8.65
C PRO A 18 12.50 -6.08 8.28
N ALA A 19 11.89 -5.45 9.29
CA ALA A 19 11.19 -4.19 9.13
C ALA A 19 12.21 -3.25 8.50
N ARG A 20 12.14 -3.15 7.18
CA ARG A 20 13.09 -2.43 6.34
C ARG A 20 12.95 -1.00 6.81
N ARG A 21 13.91 -0.51 7.61
CA ARG A 21 13.92 0.89 8.05
C ARG A 21 13.80 1.74 6.79
N ARG A 22 12.63 2.32 6.56
CA ARG A 22 12.30 3.00 5.31
C ARG A 22 12.96 4.36 5.34
N THR A 23 14.24 4.41 5.03
CA THR A 23 14.94 5.66 4.69
C THR A 23 14.50 6.23 3.34
N GLY A 24 13.31 5.85 2.84
CA GLY A 24 12.82 6.15 1.51
C GLY A 24 11.42 6.75 1.54
N ARG A 25 11.28 7.87 0.81
CA ARG A 25 10.02 8.57 0.50
C ARG A 25 8.83 7.61 0.36
N LEU A 26 7.73 7.89 1.05
CA LEU A 26 6.47 7.12 0.97
C LEU A 26 6.08 6.89 -0.49
N ARG A 27 5.67 5.66 -0.84
CA ARG A 27 5.40 5.25 -2.22
C ARG A 27 3.91 5.05 -2.41
N VAL A 28 3.31 5.87 -3.27
CA VAL A 28 1.88 5.82 -3.58
C VAL A 28 1.70 5.34 -5.01
N LEU A 29 0.92 4.28 -5.18
CA LEU A 29 0.49 3.76 -6.47
C LEU A 29 -0.97 4.16 -6.73
N LEU A 30 -1.21 4.76 -7.89
CA LEU A 30 -2.54 5.12 -8.39
C LEU A 30 -2.88 4.24 -9.59
N ALA A 31 -3.95 3.47 -9.50
CA ALA A 31 -4.43 2.59 -10.56
C ALA A 31 -5.96 2.58 -10.66
N ASN A 32 -6.59 3.72 -10.37
CA ASN A 32 -8.04 3.88 -10.47
C ASN A 32 -8.50 4.36 -11.85
N GLU A 33 -9.78 4.21 -12.10
CA GLU A 33 -10.54 4.81 -13.19
C GLU A 33 -11.46 5.92 -12.66
N PRO A 34 -11.88 6.87 -13.51
CA PRO A 34 -11.36 7.10 -14.87
C PRO A 34 -9.94 7.67 -14.85
N ARG A 35 -9.19 7.48 -15.95
CA ARG A 35 -7.79 7.97 -16.07
C ARG A 35 -7.64 9.45 -15.77
N SER A 36 -8.58 10.30 -16.22
CA SER A 36 -8.56 11.74 -15.92
C SER A 36 -8.55 12.04 -14.42
N TYR A 37 -9.31 11.25 -13.64
CA TYR A 37 -9.35 11.40 -12.19
C TYR A 37 -8.06 10.91 -11.55
N ARG A 38 -7.53 9.78 -12.00
CA ARG A 38 -6.23 9.24 -11.59
C ARG A 38 -5.09 10.25 -11.77
N GLU A 39 -5.01 10.88 -12.94
CA GLU A 39 -4.00 11.91 -13.24
C GLU A 39 -4.18 13.16 -12.37
N SER A 40 -5.44 13.54 -12.10
CA SER A 40 -5.75 14.69 -11.23
C SER A 40 -5.31 14.44 -9.79
N ILE A 41 -5.59 13.27 -9.23
CA ILE A 41 -5.12 12.88 -7.89
C ILE A 41 -3.59 12.87 -7.85
N ALA A 42 -2.95 12.28 -8.88
CA ALA A 42 -1.49 12.21 -8.97
C ALA A 42 -0.85 13.60 -9.00
N ALA A 43 -1.42 14.53 -9.76
CA ALA A 43 -0.95 15.92 -9.83
C ALA A 43 -1.05 16.61 -8.48
N VAL A 44 -2.17 16.46 -7.77
CA VAL A 44 -2.38 17.05 -6.45
C VAL A 44 -1.42 16.46 -5.41
N PHE A 45 -1.20 15.14 -5.42
CA PHE A 45 -0.24 14.51 -4.51
C PHE A 45 1.18 15.01 -4.74
N ARG A 46 1.63 15.09 -5.99
CA ARG A 46 2.96 15.62 -6.33
C ARG A 46 3.11 17.10 -5.92
N GLN A 47 2.04 17.88 -6.01
CA GLN A 47 2.04 19.30 -5.63
C GLN A 47 2.05 19.49 -4.12
N LEU A 48 1.18 18.79 -3.39
CA LEU A 48 0.96 19.01 -1.96
C LEU A 48 1.88 18.17 -1.07
N ARG A 49 2.44 17.08 -1.59
CA ARG A 49 3.31 16.13 -0.89
C ARG A 49 4.54 15.79 -1.75
N PRO A 50 5.45 16.76 -1.98
CA PRO A 50 6.61 16.57 -2.85
C PRO A 50 7.58 15.48 -2.37
N ASP A 51 7.51 15.09 -1.10
CA ASP A 51 8.30 14.00 -0.52
C ASP A 51 7.68 12.62 -0.68
N VAL A 52 6.55 12.51 -1.38
CA VAL A 52 5.91 11.24 -1.71
C VAL A 52 6.28 10.87 -3.16
N ASN A 53 6.68 9.62 -3.36
CA ASN A 53 6.91 9.07 -4.69
C ASN A 53 5.59 8.52 -5.25
N VAL A 54 5.07 9.17 -6.29
CA VAL A 54 3.75 8.86 -6.88
C VAL A 54 3.91 8.19 -8.24
N GLU A 55 3.52 6.92 -8.33
CA GLU A 55 3.44 6.15 -9.57
C GLU A 55 1.98 6.02 -10.03
N VAL A 56 1.76 6.19 -11.34
CA VAL A 56 0.46 6.01 -11.99
C VAL A 56 0.56 4.79 -12.90
N ALA A 57 -0.35 3.85 -12.72
CA ALA A 57 -0.47 2.65 -13.53
C ALA A 57 -1.88 2.51 -14.09
N GLU A 58 -2.01 1.74 -15.17
CA GLU A 58 -3.33 1.30 -15.62
C GLU A 58 -3.91 0.24 -14.66
N PRO A 59 -5.24 0.14 -14.48
CA PRO A 59 -5.84 -0.82 -13.57
C PRO A 59 -5.47 -2.27 -13.91
N GLU A 60 -5.30 -2.59 -15.18
CA GLU A 60 -4.87 -3.91 -15.66
C GLU A 60 -3.42 -4.24 -15.30
N ALA A 61 -2.60 -3.21 -15.07
CA ALA A 61 -1.19 -3.34 -14.69
C ALA A 61 -0.98 -3.29 -13.16
N LEU A 62 -2.04 -3.23 -12.35
CA LEU A 62 -1.98 -3.04 -10.91
C LEU A 62 -1.10 -4.10 -10.21
N GLU A 63 -1.33 -5.39 -10.45
CA GLU A 63 -0.56 -6.49 -9.83
C GLU A 63 0.94 -6.42 -10.14
N SER A 64 1.29 -6.22 -11.42
CA SER A 64 2.69 -6.08 -11.83
C SER A 64 3.33 -4.82 -11.24
N SER A 65 2.56 -3.74 -11.13
CA SER A 65 3.03 -2.48 -10.54
C SER A 65 3.23 -2.61 -9.03
N VAL A 66 2.34 -3.30 -8.30
CA VAL A 66 2.53 -3.59 -6.87
C VAL A 66 3.84 -4.36 -6.65
N SER A 67 4.09 -5.40 -7.45
CA SER A 67 5.30 -6.22 -7.33
C SER A 67 6.59 -5.44 -7.63
N ARG A 68 6.58 -4.60 -8.67
CA ARG A 68 7.75 -3.81 -9.09
C ARG A 68 7.97 -2.57 -8.22
N PHE A 69 6.90 -1.84 -7.96
CA PHE A 69 6.91 -0.57 -7.26
C PHE A 69 6.70 -0.72 -5.74
N THR A 70 6.44 -1.90 -5.20
CA THR A 70 6.37 -2.15 -3.74
C THR A 70 5.79 -0.96 -2.94
N PRO A 71 4.55 -0.53 -3.27
CA PRO A 71 3.94 0.68 -2.73
C PRO A 71 3.59 0.51 -1.25
N ASP A 72 3.58 1.61 -0.52
CA ASP A 72 3.04 1.69 0.85
C ASP A 72 1.54 1.96 0.83
N VAL A 73 1.11 2.74 -0.16
CA VAL A 73 -0.28 3.13 -0.36
C VAL A 73 -0.68 2.79 -1.80
N ALA A 74 -1.80 2.08 -1.97
CA ALA A 74 -2.41 1.85 -3.28
C ALA A 74 -3.81 2.43 -3.34
N ILE A 75 -4.11 3.25 -4.35
CA ILE A 75 -5.46 3.78 -4.60
C ILE A 75 -5.92 3.24 -5.95
N CYS A 76 -6.96 2.42 -5.95
CA CYS A 76 -7.40 1.65 -7.11
C CYS A 76 -8.92 1.54 -7.16
N SER A 77 -9.48 1.26 -8.34
CA SER A 77 -10.94 1.04 -8.49
C SER A 77 -11.39 -0.36 -8.07
N ARG A 78 -10.44 -1.29 -8.01
CA ARG A 78 -10.67 -2.65 -7.56
C ARG A 78 -9.45 -3.15 -6.83
N VAL A 79 -9.64 -3.60 -5.60
CA VAL A 79 -8.57 -4.18 -4.81
C VAL A 79 -8.36 -5.63 -5.22
N THR A 80 -7.17 -5.95 -5.69
CA THR A 80 -6.74 -7.31 -6.04
C THR A 80 -6.15 -8.05 -4.84
N GLY A 81 -5.89 -9.35 -4.98
CA GLY A 81 -5.23 -10.15 -3.94
C GLY A 81 -3.85 -9.59 -3.57
N GLY A 82 -3.03 -9.27 -4.57
CA GLY A 82 -1.70 -8.70 -4.34
C GLY A 82 -1.73 -7.36 -3.62
N VAL A 83 -2.75 -6.51 -3.85
CA VAL A 83 -2.93 -5.28 -3.08
C VAL A 83 -3.24 -5.57 -1.61
N ARG A 84 -4.14 -6.52 -1.33
CA ARG A 84 -4.52 -6.88 0.05
C ARG A 84 -3.36 -7.46 0.84
N ASP A 85 -2.53 -8.26 0.18
CA ASP A 85 -1.49 -9.04 0.84
C ASP A 85 -0.17 -8.28 0.96
N LEU A 86 0.15 -7.40 0.00
CA LEU A 86 1.46 -6.75 -0.10
C LEU A 86 1.45 -5.27 0.27
N VAL A 87 0.31 -4.60 0.24
CA VAL A 87 0.22 -3.15 0.42
C VAL A 87 -0.35 -2.82 1.80
N PRO A 88 0.43 -2.18 2.70
CA PRO A 88 -0.01 -1.87 4.06
C PRO A 88 -1.25 -0.97 4.12
N VAL A 89 -1.38 -0.05 3.17
CA VAL A 89 -2.51 0.87 3.07
C VAL A 89 -3.10 0.81 1.67
N TRP A 90 -4.41 0.60 1.57
CA TRP A 90 -5.07 0.65 0.27
C TRP A 90 -6.41 1.36 0.34
N VAL A 91 -6.82 1.93 -0.78
CA VAL A 91 -8.13 2.54 -0.96
C VAL A 91 -8.75 1.97 -2.23
N GLU A 92 -9.94 1.39 -2.07
CA GLU A 92 -10.83 0.99 -3.13
C GLU A 92 -11.83 2.11 -3.41
N LEU A 93 -11.66 2.79 -4.55
CA LEU A 93 -12.56 3.82 -5.02
C LEU A 93 -13.75 3.19 -5.74
N TYR A 94 -14.95 3.44 -5.24
CA TYR A 94 -16.21 3.08 -5.90
C TYR A 94 -16.32 1.61 -6.31
N PRO A 95 -16.17 0.64 -5.37
CA PRO A 95 -16.24 -0.77 -5.69
C PRO A 95 -17.58 -1.08 -6.36
N GLY A 96 -17.52 -1.75 -7.51
CA GLY A 96 -18.70 -2.11 -8.29
C GLY A 96 -19.54 -0.93 -8.78
N HIS A 97 -18.94 0.24 -8.98
CA HIS A 97 -19.62 1.50 -9.32
C HIS A 97 -20.56 2.03 -8.22
N SER A 98 -20.35 1.61 -6.97
CA SER A 98 -21.05 2.19 -5.83
C SER A 98 -20.51 3.59 -5.49
N THR A 99 -21.28 4.39 -4.75
CA THR A 99 -20.80 5.70 -4.27
C THR A 99 -19.82 5.59 -3.09
N ARG A 100 -19.73 4.40 -2.50
CA ARG A 100 -18.91 4.16 -1.32
C ARG A 100 -17.45 3.97 -1.72
N SER A 101 -16.55 4.17 -0.78
CA SER A 101 -15.14 3.79 -0.94
C SER A 101 -14.67 3.10 0.33
N VAL A 102 -13.70 2.21 0.20
CA VAL A 102 -13.18 1.42 1.32
C VAL A 102 -11.70 1.71 1.43
N ALA A 103 -11.27 2.21 2.58
CA ALA A 103 -9.85 2.26 2.91
C ALA A 103 -9.53 1.11 3.85
N SER A 104 -8.34 0.52 3.69
CA SER A 104 -7.74 -0.30 4.72
C SER A 104 -6.39 0.26 5.10
N GLU A 105 -6.18 0.44 6.39
CA GLU A 105 -4.92 0.90 6.98
C GLU A 105 -4.42 -0.21 7.91
N ARG A 106 -3.38 -0.94 7.48
CA ARG A 106 -2.79 -2.07 8.23
C ARG A 106 -3.80 -3.11 8.70
N GLY A 107 -4.82 -3.38 7.87
CA GLY A 107 -5.87 -4.36 8.15
C GLY A 107 -7.14 -3.79 8.78
N GLU A 108 -7.10 -2.57 9.32
CA GLU A 108 -8.30 -1.87 9.78
C GLU A 108 -9.05 -1.28 8.60
N ARG A 109 -10.32 -1.64 8.42
CA ARG A 109 -11.14 -1.16 7.30
C ARG A 109 -12.06 -0.03 7.72
N THR A 110 -12.05 1.04 6.94
CA THR A 110 -12.95 2.19 7.08
C THR A 110 -13.75 2.36 5.80
N GLU A 111 -15.08 2.42 5.93
CA GLU A 111 -15.97 2.75 4.81
C GLU A 111 -16.26 4.25 4.77
N TYR A 112 -16.18 4.82 3.57
CA TYR A 112 -16.51 6.20 3.28
C TYR A 112 -17.76 6.21 2.42
N ALA A 113 -18.81 6.91 2.86
CA ALA A 113 -20.04 7.07 2.08
C ALA A 113 -19.80 7.86 0.79
N GLU A 114 -18.91 8.85 0.86
CA GLU A 114 -18.39 9.63 -0.25
C GLU A 114 -16.98 10.10 0.10
N ILE A 115 -15.96 9.50 -0.52
CA ILE A 115 -14.56 9.87 -0.24
C ILE A 115 -14.19 11.13 -1.00
N GLN A 116 -13.58 12.09 -0.31
CA GLN A 116 -13.09 13.33 -0.91
C GLN A 116 -11.57 13.26 -1.10
N LEU A 117 -11.03 14.15 -1.94
CA LEU A 117 -9.59 14.26 -2.13
C LEU A 117 -8.84 14.59 -0.83
N GLY A 118 -9.47 15.36 0.07
CA GLY A 118 -8.94 15.64 1.41
C GLY A 118 -8.78 14.40 2.27
N ASP A 119 -9.67 13.42 2.14
CA ASP A 119 -9.57 12.14 2.84
C ASP A 119 -8.40 11.32 2.30
N LEU A 120 -8.24 11.27 0.97
CA LEU A 120 -7.10 10.60 0.34
C LEU A 120 -5.76 11.19 0.78
N LEU A 121 -5.65 12.52 0.84
CA LEU A 121 -4.47 13.20 1.38
C LEU A 121 -4.24 12.83 2.85
N SER A 122 -5.29 12.79 3.66
CA SER A 122 -5.20 12.44 5.08
C SER A 122 -4.75 10.99 5.28
N ILE A 123 -5.21 10.05 4.44
CA ILE A 123 -4.76 8.65 4.46
C ILE A 123 -3.27 8.56 4.13
N VAL A 124 -2.82 9.27 3.09
CA VAL A 124 -1.40 9.33 2.72
C VAL A 124 -0.55 9.95 3.84
N ASP A 125 -1.06 10.98 4.52
CA ASP A 125 -0.38 11.62 5.66
C ASP A 125 -0.29 10.72 6.89
N ARG A 126 -1.31 9.90 7.14
CA ARG A 126 -1.26 8.87 8.17
C ARG A 126 -0.25 7.79 7.80
N ALA A 127 -0.25 7.37 6.53
CA ALA A 127 0.70 6.39 6.01
C ALA A 127 2.16 6.85 6.14
N ALA A 128 2.43 8.14 5.96
CA ALA A 128 3.76 8.72 6.16
C ALA A 128 4.25 8.65 7.63
N LYS A 129 3.34 8.48 8.61
CA LYS A 129 3.68 8.39 10.04
C LYS A 129 3.86 6.96 10.55
N PHE A 130 3.69 5.97 9.67
CA PHE A 130 3.78 4.56 10.00
C PHE A 130 5.22 4.01 10.08
N ASP A 131 6.22 4.89 9.91
CA ASP A 131 7.65 4.61 10.09
C ASP A 131 7.98 3.90 11.43
#